data_AF-A0A8J7NZK6-F1
#
_entry.id   AF-A0A8J7NZK6-F1
#
_cell.length_a   1.000
_cell.length_b   1.000
_cell.length_c   1.000
_cell.angle_alpha   90.00
_cell.angle_beta   90.00
_cell.angle_gamma   90.00
#
_symmetry.space_group_name_H-M   'P 1'
#
loop_
_entity.id
_entity.type
_entity.pdbx_description
1 polymer ?
#
loop_
_entity_poly.entity_id
_entity_poly.type
_entity_poly.pdbx_seq_one_letter_code
_entity_poly.pdbx_strand_id
1 'polypeptide(L)' 'RNWCPYSVTRTVTCQVQNGTVFQRVYQSCRWPQGCSGGSYRTVVRPSYKLAYRTVTALEWRCCPGFQGPHCEEGRNTWS' A
#
# COMPACT_ATOMS: atom_id res chain seq x y z
N ARG A 1 28.64 10.27 -15.47
CA ARG A 1 27.27 10.32 -14.88
C ARG A 1 27.36 9.58 -13.56
N ASN A 2 27.57 10.31 -12.46
CA ASN A 2 28.17 9.79 -11.23
C ASN A 2 27.11 9.24 -10.25
N TRP A 3 26.07 8.62 -10.80
CA TRP A 3 24.94 8.06 -10.07
C TRP A 3 25.08 6.55 -10.04
N CYS A 4 25.14 6.00 -8.82
CA CYS A 4 25.26 4.57 -8.60
C CYS A 4 23.94 4.02 -8.03
N PRO A 5 23.53 2.80 -8.42
CA PRO A 5 22.38 2.13 -7.85
C PRO A 5 22.72 1.61 -6.45
N TYR A 6 21.80 1.76 -5.51
CA TYR A 6 21.91 1.22 -4.15
C TYR A 6 20.62 0.52 -3.77
N SER A 7 20.75 -0.70 -3.27
CA SER A 7 19.64 -1.47 -2.72
C SER A 7 19.31 -0.93 -1.33
N VAL A 8 18.07 -0.50 -1.15
CA VAL A 8 17.57 -0.01 0.13
C VAL A 8 16.42 -0.91 0.56
N THR A 9 16.54 -1.45 1.76
CA THR A 9 15.51 -2.27 2.39
C THR A 9 14.62 -1.39 3.24
N ARG A 10 13.30 -1.42 3.01
CA ARG A 10 12.32 -0.66 3.79
C ARG A 10 11.15 -1.54 4.21
N THR A 11 10.60 -1.24 5.37
CA THR A 11 9.36 -1.87 5.85
C THR A 11 8.18 -1.03 5.41
N VAL A 12 7.23 -1.66 4.73
CA VAL A 12 6.00 -1.02 4.26
C VAL A 12 4.79 -1.70 4.87
N THR A 13 3.70 -0.95 5.02
CA THR A 13 2.40 -1.46 5.42
C THR A 13 1.59 -1.86 4.20
N CYS A 14 1.00 -3.06 4.21
CA CYS A 14 0.06 -3.51 3.19
C CYS A 14 -1.25 -3.99 3.83
N GLN A 15 -2.35 -3.81 3.09
CA GLN A 15 -3.66 -4.35 3.47
C GLN A 15 -3.79 -5.77 2.89
N VAL A 16 -4.05 -6.74 3.75
CA VAL A 16 -4.19 -8.15 3.36
C VAL A 16 -5.58 -8.62 3.73
N GLN A 17 -6.26 -9.33 2.82
CA GLN A 17 -7.56 -9.94 3.11
C GLN A 17 -7.43 -10.93 4.27
N ASN A 18 -8.28 -10.79 5.28
CA ASN A 18 -8.32 -11.63 6.47
C ASN A 18 -9.66 -12.38 6.58
N GLY A 19 -10.25 -12.69 5.44
CA GLY A 19 -11.53 -13.39 5.33
C GLY A 19 -12.67 -12.51 4.88
N THR A 20 -13.79 -13.15 4.61
CA THR A 20 -15.00 -12.53 4.07
C THR A 20 -16.20 -13.06 4.83
N VAL A 21 -17.01 -12.15 5.39
CA VAL A 21 -18.23 -12.53 6.12
C VAL A 21 -19.44 -12.33 5.22
N PHE A 22 -20.30 -13.33 5.17
CA PHE A 22 -21.59 -13.27 4.49
C PHE A 22 -22.68 -13.02 5.53
N GLN A 23 -23.43 -11.93 5.37
CA GLN A 23 -24.53 -11.59 6.26
C GLN A 23 -25.84 -11.61 5.48
N ARG A 24 -26.79 -12.42 5.94
CA ARG A 24 -28.16 -12.41 5.41
C ARG A 24 -28.93 -11.28 6.08
N VAL A 25 -29.29 -10.26 5.31
CA VAL A 25 -29.98 -9.07 5.82
C VAL A 25 -31.41 -9.07 5.30
N TYR A 26 -32.36 -9.00 6.22
CA TYR A 26 -33.76 -8.79 5.88
C TYR A 26 -33.96 -7.37 5.37
N GLN A 27 -34.57 -7.23 4.19
CA GLN A 27 -34.94 -5.97 3.59
C GLN A 27 -36.46 -5.90 3.52
N SER A 28 -37.06 -5.13 4.42
CA SER A 28 -38.47 -4.77 4.36
C SER A 28 -38.67 -3.64 3.36
N CYS A 29 -39.68 -3.72 2.51
CA CYS A 29 -40.05 -2.61 1.64
C CYS A 29 -40.55 -1.41 2.45
N ARG A 30 -40.21 -0.20 1.99
CA ARG A 30 -40.49 1.07 2.69
C ARG A 30 -41.88 1.67 2.38
N TRP A 31 -42.62 1.07 1.43
CA TRP A 31 -43.90 1.60 0.93
C TRP A 31 -45.10 1.00 1.68
N PRO A 32 -46.07 1.82 2.14
CA PRO A 32 -47.19 1.33 2.96
C PRO A 32 -48.22 0.47 2.22
N GLN A 33 -48.34 0.53 0.89
CA GLN A 33 -49.43 -0.10 0.15
C GLN A 33 -48.98 -0.82 -1.13
N GLY A 34 -48.25 -1.93 -1.03
CA GLY A 34 -48.14 -2.83 -2.19
C GLY A 34 -46.86 -3.64 -2.37
N CYS A 35 -46.07 -3.90 -1.32
CA CYS A 35 -44.95 -4.84 -1.46
C CYS A 35 -45.29 -6.19 -0.83
N SER A 36 -45.35 -7.22 -1.67
CA SER A 36 -45.50 -8.62 -1.29
C SER A 36 -44.24 -9.13 -0.58
N GLY A 37 -44.16 -8.87 0.73
CA GLY A 37 -43.20 -9.49 1.64
C GLY A 37 -41.78 -8.92 1.58
N GLY A 38 -41.13 -8.82 2.75
CA GLY A 38 -39.71 -8.50 2.80
C GLY A 38 -38.89 -9.64 2.20
N SER A 39 -37.81 -9.29 1.51
CA SER A 39 -36.87 -10.26 0.96
C SER A 39 -35.61 -10.31 1.81
N TYR A 40 -34.79 -11.34 1.63
CA TYR A 40 -33.46 -11.40 2.22
C TYR A 40 -32.43 -11.16 1.13
N ARG A 41 -31.47 -10.28 1.39
CA ARG A 41 -30.27 -10.15 0.55
C ARG A 41 -29.04 -10.61 1.31
N THR A 42 -28.12 -11.26 0.61
CA THR A 42 -26.80 -11.59 1.15
C THR A 42 -25.88 -10.41 0.93
N VAL A 43 -25.31 -9.88 2.00
CA VAL A 43 -24.29 -8.83 1.97
C VAL A 43 -22.93 -9.46 2.20
N VAL A 44 -22.00 -9.21 1.30
CA VAL A 44 -20.61 -9.67 1.40
C VAL A 44 -19.79 -8.57 2.06
N ARG A 45 -19.10 -8.89 3.14
CA ARG A 45 -18.25 -7.96 3.89
C ARG A 45 -16.81 -8.48 3.89
N PRO A 46 -15.95 -8.03 2.97
CA PRO A 46 -14.54 -8.38 3.00
C PRO A 46 -13.88 -7.72 4.22
N SER A 47 -13.05 -8.47 4.92
CA SER A 47 -12.26 -7.98 6.04
C SER A 47 -10.78 -7.91 5.63
N TYR A 48 -10.10 -6.85 6.06
CA TYR A 48 -8.70 -6.62 5.77
C TYR A 48 -7.94 -6.35 7.06
N LYS A 49 -6.68 -6.79 7.12
CA LYS A 49 -5.75 -6.48 8.20
C LYS A 49 -4.52 -5.76 7.66
N LEU A 50 -3.92 -4.92 8.49
CA LEU A 50 -2.60 -4.36 8.22
C LEU A 50 -1.55 -5.44 8.46
N ALA A 51 -0.69 -5.63 7.47
CA ALA A 51 0.51 -6.45 7.58
C ALA A 51 1.73 -5.58 7.25
N TYR A 52 2.86 -5.89 7.87
CA TYR A 52 4.13 -5.24 7.59
C TYR A 52 4.96 -6.17 6.72
N ARG A 53 5.52 -5.64 5.63
CA ARG A 53 6.38 -6.39 4.72
C ARG A 53 7.65 -5.62 4.46
N THR A 54 8.75 -6.34 4.42
CA THR A 54 10.04 -5.80 4.01
C THR A 54 10.14 -5.86 2.49
N VAL A 55 10.36 -4.71 1.87
CA VAL A 55 10.58 -4.58 0.43
C VAL A 55 11.98 -4.04 0.17
N THR A 56 12.59 -4.53 -0.90
CA THR A 56 13.88 -4.03 -1.37
C THR A 56 13.63 -3.15 -2.59
N ALA A 57 14.05 -1.89 -2.53
CA ALA A 57 13.92 -0.93 -3.60
C ALA A 57 15.31 -0.53 -4.12
N LEU A 58 15.37 -0.15 -5.40
CA LEU A 58 16.57 0.40 -6.01
C LEU A 58 16.52 1.92 -5.95
N GLU A 59 17.49 2.54 -5.32
CA GLU A 59 17.63 4.00 -5.27
C GLU A 59 18.93 4.47 -5.91
N TRP A 60 18.94 5.71 -6.38
CA TRP A 60 20.11 6.32 -7.01
C TRP A 60 20.68 7.37 -6.07
N ARG A 61 21.96 7.23 -5.73
CA ARG A 61 22.74 8.24 -5.01
C ARG A 61 24.07 8.45 -5.71
N CYS A 62 24.78 9.51 -5.35
CA CYS A 62 26.13 9.74 -5.85
C CYS A 62 27.03 8.54 -5.50
N CYS A 63 27.87 8.13 -6.46
CA CYS A 63 28.89 7.13 -6.23
C CYS A 63 29.88 7.60 -5.15
N PRO A 64 30.59 6.70 -4.46
CA PRO A 64 31.59 7.10 -3.46
C PRO A 64 32.61 8.08 -4.07
N GLY A 65 32.91 9.17 -3.36
CA GLY A 65 33.79 10.24 -3.86
C GLY A 65 33.10 11.37 -4.63
N PHE A 66 31.80 11.23 -4.94
CA PHE A 66 30.98 12.25 -5.59
C PHE A 66 29.90 12.76 -4.63
N GLN A 67 29.65 14.07 -4.63
CA GLN A 67 28.74 14.74 -3.71
C GLN A 67 28.13 15.99 -4.34
N GLY A 68 27.10 16.57 -3.72
CA GLY A 68 26.36 17.72 -4.26
C GLY A 68 25.17 17.34 -5.15
N PRO A 69 24.32 18.32 -5.54
CA PRO A 69 23.07 18.10 -6.25
C PRO A 69 23.24 17.48 -7.64
N HIS A 70 24.42 17.63 -8.24
CA HIS A 70 24.74 17.06 -9.55
C HIS A 70 25.78 15.92 -9.48
N CYS A 71 26.09 15.44 -8.27
CA CYS A 71 27.14 14.45 -8.03
C CYS A 71 28.48 14.85 -8.66
N GLU A 72 28.86 16.11 -8.48
CA GLU A 72 30.20 16.61 -8.79
C GLU A 72 31.27 15.93 -7.91
N GLU A 73 32.51 15.90 -8.39
CA GLU A 73 33.62 15.30 -7.65
C GLU A 73 33.80 16.04 -6.32
N GLY A 74 33.77 15.28 -5.22
CA GLY A 74 34.05 15.85 -3.91
C GLY A 74 35.44 16.48 -3.96
N ARG A 75 35.55 17.74 -3.57
CA ARG A 75 36.84 18.39 -3.37
C ARG A 75 37.60 17.58 -2.32
N ASN A 76 38.41 16.64 -2.79
CA ASN A 76 39.44 15.97 -2.02
C ASN A 76 40.54 17.02 -1.80
N THR A 77 40.27 18.05 -1.00
CA THR A 77 41.34 18.91 -0.48
C THR A 77 42.04 18.13 0.62
N TRP A 78 42.82 17.13 0.23
CA TRP A 78 44.02 16.77 0.96
C TRP A 78 45.08 17.77 0.51
N SER A 79 45.36 18.74 1.39
CA SER A 79 46.67 19.36 1.50
C SER A 79 47.65 18.35 2.08
#